data_AF-A0A2K8T3G8-F1
#
_entry.id   AF-A0A2K8T3G8-F1
#
_cell.length_a   1.000
_cell.length_b   1.000
_cell.length_c   1.000
_cell.angle_alpha   90.00
_cell.angle_beta   90.00
_cell.angle_gamma   90.00
#
_symmetry.space_group_name_H-M   'P 1'
#
loop_
_entity.id
_entity.type
_entity.pdbx_description
1 polymer ?
#
loop_
_entity_poly.entity_id
_entity_poly.type
_entity_poly.pdbx_seq_one_letter_code
_entity_poly.pdbx_strand_id
1 'polypeptide(L)' 'MVDAKLISQAQATRLWTISRLELKLQDCELRVVLAEFEFTSPKLIPTVDYEKVMQRLAQFASTEF' A
#
# COMPACT_ATOMS: atom_id res chain seq x y z
N MET A 1 0.07 20.96 -14.65
CA MET A 1 -0.52 19.71 -14.14
C MET A 1 0.65 18.83 -13.74
N VAL A 2 0.83 18.55 -12.44
CA VAL A 2 1.89 17.62 -12.02
C VAL A 2 1.38 16.23 -12.35
N ASP A 3 1.98 15.60 -13.35
CA ASP A 3 1.67 14.23 -13.74
C ASP A 3 2.00 13.34 -12.53
N ALA A 4 0.97 12.81 -11.87
CA ALA A 4 1.14 11.97 -10.70
C ALA A 4 1.73 10.63 -11.15
N LYS A 5 3.06 10.56 -11.16
CA LYS A 5 3.78 9.36 -11.58
C LYS A 5 3.41 8.20 -10.65
N LEU A 6 2.68 7.23 -11.18
CA LEU A 6 2.30 6.03 -10.46
C LEU A 6 3.52 5.17 -10.16
N ILE A 7 3.41 4.36 -9.11
CA ILE A 7 4.46 3.41 -8.78
C ILE A 7 4.64 2.39 -9.91
N SER A 8 5.87 1.94 -10.10
CA SER A 8 6.18 0.88 -11.05
C SER A 8 5.58 -0.47 -10.63
N GLN A 9 5.45 -1.39 -11.58
CA GLN A 9 5.01 -2.77 -11.29
C GLN A 9 5.89 -3.43 -10.22
N ALA A 10 7.20 -3.21 -10.25
CA ALA A 10 8.12 -3.75 -9.24
C ALA A 10 7.82 -3.23 -7.83
N GLN A 11 7.47 -1.95 -7.69
CA GLN A 11 7.06 -1.36 -6.41
C GLN A 11 5.70 -1.89 -5.95
N ALA A 12 4.73 -2.03 -6.85
CA ALA A 12 3.43 -2.61 -6.53
C ALA A 12 3.57 -4.07 -6.05
N THR A 13 4.40 -4.87 -6.73
CA THR A 13 4.72 -6.24 -6.32
C THR A 13 5.40 -6.25 -4.96
N ARG A 14 6.40 -5.39 -4.74
CA ARG A 14 7.11 -5.31 -3.46
C ARG A 14 6.17 -4.95 -2.30
N LEU A 15 5.30 -3.97 -2.49
CA LEU A 15 4.29 -3.59 -1.49
C LEU A 15 3.38 -4.77 -1.14
N TRP A 16 2.94 -5.52 -2.15
CA TRP A 16 2.14 -6.72 -1.95
C TRP A 16 2.89 -7.81 -1.17
N THR A 17 4.15 -8.05 -1.53
CA THR A 17 5.02 -9.03 -0.86
C THR A 17 5.24 -8.66 0.59
N ILE A 18 5.57 -7.39 0.89
CA ILE A 18 5.79 -6.92 2.27
C ILE A 18 4.49 -7.06 3.08
N SER A 19 3.36 -6.62 2.51
CA SER A 19 2.05 -6.70 3.17
C SER A 19 1.70 -8.13 3.57
N ARG A 20 1.92 -9.12 2.69
CA ARG A 20 1.57 -10.52 2.96
C ARG A 20 2.61 -11.29 3.77
N LEU A 21 3.89 -11.15 3.46
CA LEU A 21 4.93 -12.00 4.04
C LEU A 21 5.47 -11.43 5.35
N GLU A 22 5.68 -10.12 5.40
CA GLU A 22 6.31 -9.47 6.55
C GLU A 22 5.27 -8.98 7.54
N LEU A 23 4.23 -8.30 7.05
CA LEU A 23 3.16 -7.75 7.88
C LEU A 23 2.02 -8.73 8.14
N LYS A 24 2.02 -9.89 7.47
CA LYS A 24 0.98 -10.94 7.57
C LYS A 24 -0.46 -10.45 7.34
N LEU A 25 -0.62 -9.33 6.63
CA LEU A 25 -1.91 -8.76 6.29
C LEU A 25 -2.59 -9.59 5.20
N GLN A 26 -3.91 -9.72 5.33
CA GLN A 26 -4.78 -10.30 4.33
C GLN A 26 -5.10 -9.30 3.21
N ASP A 27 -5.64 -9.83 2.10
CA ASP A 27 -6.05 -9.02 0.94
C ASP A 27 -7.08 -7.94 1.31
N CYS A 28 -8.01 -8.27 2.21
CA CYS A 28 -9.02 -7.34 2.69
C CYS A 28 -8.39 -6.18 3.48
N GLU A 29 -7.42 -6.45 4.35
CA GLU A 29 -6.73 -5.43 5.15
C GLU A 29 -5.89 -4.50 4.28
N LEU A 30 -5.18 -5.05 3.29
CA LEU A 30 -4.48 -4.25 2.29
C LEU A 30 -5.45 -3.33 1.54
N ARG A 31 -6.63 -3.82 1.14
CA ARG A 31 -7.66 -2.98 0.50
C ARG A 31 -8.23 -1.92 1.43
N VAL A 32 -8.40 -2.21 2.71
CA VAL A 32 -8.83 -1.22 3.71
C VAL A 32 -7.83 -0.07 3.76
N VAL A 33 -6.54 -0.38 3.88
CA VAL A 33 -5.50 0.66 3.89
C VAL A 33 -5.47 1.41 2.57
N LEU A 34 -5.55 0.73 1.42
CA LEU A 34 -5.61 1.42 0.12
C LEU A 34 -6.83 2.34 -0.01
N ALA A 35 -7.98 1.93 0.53
CA ALA A 35 -9.20 2.73 0.52
C ALA A 35 -9.10 3.99 1.40
N GLU A 36 -8.29 3.98 2.48
CA GLU A 36 -7.99 5.19 3.28
C GLU A 36 -7.32 6.29 2.43
N PHE A 37 -6.63 5.90 1.35
CA PHE A 37 -6.00 6.81 0.39
C PHE A 37 -6.77 6.93 -0.92
N GLU A 38 -8.04 6.50 -0.94
CA GLU A 38 -8.92 6.53 -2.14
C GLU A 38 -8.40 5.67 -3.32
N PHE A 39 -7.56 4.67 -3.04
CA PHE A 39 -7.03 3.77 -4.06
C PHE A 39 -7.75 2.42 -4.05
N THR A 40 -8.11 1.93 -5.24
CA THR A 40 -8.72 0.60 -5.42
C THR A 40 -7.71 -0.48 -5.77
N SER A 41 -6.47 -0.09 -6.10
CA SER A 41 -5.41 -0.99 -6.55
C SER A 41 -4.02 -0.42 -6.22
N PRO A 42 -3.04 -1.28 -5.86
CA PRO A 42 -1.67 -0.84 -5.61
C PRO A 42 -1.04 -0.11 -6.79
N LYS A 43 -1.46 -0.42 -8.03
CA LYS A 43 -0.94 0.20 -9.25
C LYS A 43 -1.36 1.66 -9.42
N LEU A 44 -2.39 2.09 -8.69
CA LEU A 44 -2.92 3.45 -8.73
C LEU A 44 -2.26 4.35 -7.67
N ILE A 45 -1.37 3.80 -6.85
CA ILE A 45 -0.65 4.58 -5.85
C ILE A 45 0.34 5.53 -6.57
N PRO A 46 0.25 6.85 -6.33
CA PRO A 46 1.26 7.79 -6.75
C PRO A 46 2.59 7.52 -6.04
N THR A 47 3.70 7.71 -6.72
CA THR A 47 5.04 7.50 -6.15
C THR A 47 5.26 8.31 -4.87
N VAL A 48 4.65 9.50 -4.79
CA VAL A 48 4.71 10.40 -3.62
C VAL A 48 3.97 9.87 -2.39
N ASP A 49 3.01 8.96 -2.56
CA ASP A 49 2.23 8.37 -1.47
C ASP A 49 2.67 6.94 -1.16
N TYR A 50 3.56 6.35 -1.95
CA TYR A 50 4.08 5.00 -1.74
C TYR A 50 4.62 4.79 -0.32
N GLU A 51 5.47 5.69 0.17
CA GLU A 51 6.03 5.58 1.52
C GLU A 51 4.97 5.74 2.61
N LYS A 52 3.97 6.61 2.39
CA LYS A 52 2.86 6.81 3.34
C LYS A 52 1.99 5.56 3.44
N VAL A 53 1.66 4.95 2.31
CA VAL A 53 0.90 3.69 2.26
C VAL A 53 1.66 2.57 2.98
N MET A 54 2.97 2.46 2.73
CA MET A 54 3.83 1.49 3.41
C MET A 54 3.86 1.69 4.94
N GLN A 55 4.01 2.93 5.40
CA GLN A 55 3.95 3.25 6.83
C GLN A 55 2.58 2.93 7.42
N ARG A 56 1.50 3.23 6.71
CA ARG A 56 0.14 2.95 7.18
C ARG A 56 -0.13 1.45 7.27
N LEU A 57 0.33 0.67 6.30
CA LEU A 57 0.26 -0.79 6.35
C LEU A 57 0.99 -1.36 7.57
N ALA A 58 2.19 -0.86 7.85
CA ALA A 58 2.95 -1.29 9.03
C ALA A 58 2.25 -0.92 10.35
N GLN A 59 1.64 0.27 10.42
CA GLN A 59 0.84 0.68 11.59
C GLN A 59 -0.40 -0.18 11.75
N PHE A 60 -1.11 -0.48 10.66
CA PHE A 60 -2.29 -1.34 10.68
C PHE A 60 -1.94 -2.72 11.23
N ALA A 61 -0.88 -3.35 10.70
CA ALA A 61 -0.38 -4.63 11.17
C ALA A 61 0.08 -4.63 12.64
N SER A 62 0.54 -3.47 13.15
CA SER A 62 0.96 -3.32 14.55
C SER A 62 -0.18 -2.97 15.51
N THR A 63 -1.36 -2.58 15.00
CA THR A 63 -2.52 -2.16 15.79
C THR A 63 -3.43 -3.34 16.13
N GLU A 64 -3.36 -4.44 15.38
CA GLU A 64 -4.02 -5.70 15.72
C GLU A 64 -3.30 -6.36 16.92
N PHE A 65 -3.74 -5.99 18.14
CA PHE A 65 -3.42 -6.62 19.42
C PHE A 65 -4.68 -7.18 20.07
#